data_AF-A0A0C2TBS8-F1
#
_entry.id   AF-A0A0C2TBS8-F1
#
_cell.length_a   1.000
_cell.length_b   1.000
_cell.length_c   1.000
_cell.angle_alpha   90.00
_cell.angle_beta   90.00
_cell.angle_gamma   90.00
#
_symmetry.space_group_name_H-M   'P 1'
#
loop_
_entity.id
_entity.type
_entity.pdbx_description
1 polymer ?
#
loop_
_entity_poly.entity_id
_entity_poly.type
_entity_poly.pdbx_seq_one_letter_code
_entity_poly.pdbx_strand_id
1 'polypeptide(L)'
;MSTADQVTQQERQAYIILSELFLDKDHTPLELHYLSTSLRPLGIPAATLQHMLRHDLFPILYPNLLSVAGEWQGFDEDWLLQKVQDRRSGRGVARWMKLDGVVWYLMGHMVQSLWDKVKEGLNDGLNARL
;
A
#
# COMPACT_ATOMS: atom_id res chain seq x y z
N MET A 1 4.37 3.25 -26.16
CA MET A 1 4.06 2.81 -24.78
C MET A 1 5.06 3.53 -23.88
N SER A 2 4.59 4.39 -22.99
CA SER A 2 5.49 5.18 -22.13
C SER A 2 6.10 4.25 -21.07
N THR A 3 7.40 4.36 -20.84
CA THR A 3 8.12 3.67 -19.75
C THR A 3 7.63 4.10 -18.36
N ALA A 4 6.80 5.15 -18.27
CA ALA A 4 6.20 5.63 -17.04
C ALA A 4 5.11 4.72 -16.44
N ASP A 5 4.55 3.78 -17.23
CA ASP A 5 3.42 2.94 -16.79
C ASP A 5 3.85 1.56 -16.26
N GLN A 6 5.14 1.19 -16.38
CA GLN A 6 5.63 -0.12 -15.97
C GLN A 6 6.13 -0.10 -14.52
N VAL A 7 5.53 -0.97 -13.69
CA VAL A 7 5.91 -1.14 -12.29
C VAL A 7 7.29 -1.80 -12.20
N THR A 8 8.23 -1.12 -11.54
CA THR A 8 9.59 -1.62 -11.28
C THR A 8 9.59 -2.79 -10.30
N GLN A 9 10.69 -3.55 -10.22
CA GLN A 9 10.78 -4.67 -9.28
C GLN A 9 10.64 -4.21 -7.82
N GLN A 10 11.23 -3.07 -7.47
CA GLN A 10 11.12 -2.48 -6.13
C GLN A 10 9.68 -2.05 -5.82
N GLU A 11 8.98 -1.45 -6.78
CA GLU A 11 7.57 -1.10 -6.60
C GLU A 11 6.70 -2.35 -6.44
N ARG A 12 6.94 -3.42 -7.21
CA ARG A 12 6.24 -4.71 -7.05
C ARG A 12 6.37 -5.25 -5.62
N GLN A 13 7.60 -5.28 -5.10
CA GLN A 13 7.86 -5.71 -3.72
C GLN A 13 7.18 -4.78 -2.71
N ALA A 14 7.23 -3.47 -2.92
CA ALA A 14 6.55 -2.53 -2.05
C ALA A 14 5.03 -2.72 -2.06
N TYR A 15 4.41 -3.05 -3.19
CA TYR A 15 2.97 -3.35 -3.24
C TYR A 15 2.60 -4.55 -2.41
N ILE A 16 3.35 -5.64 -2.52
CA ILE A 16 3.12 -6.86 -1.75
C ILE A 16 3.23 -6.54 -0.25
N ILE A 17 4.32 -5.89 0.16
CA ILE A 17 4.55 -5.54 1.58
C ILE A 17 3.48 -4.58 2.10
N LEU A 18 3.13 -3.53 1.34
CA LEU A 18 2.09 -2.57 1.75
C LEU A 18 0.70 -3.19 1.76
N SER A 19 0.44 -4.23 0.97
CA SER A 19 -0.85 -4.91 0.93
C SER A 19 -1.20 -5.60 2.24
N GLU A 20 -0.19 -6.01 3.02
CA GLU A 20 -0.37 -6.59 4.36
C GLU A 20 -1.22 -5.71 5.26
N LEU A 21 -1.11 -4.37 5.14
CA LEU A 21 -1.89 -3.40 5.93
C LEU A 21 -3.39 -3.43 5.65
N PHE A 22 -3.82 -4.19 4.65
CA PHE A 22 -5.22 -4.36 4.28
C PHE A 22 -5.78 -5.73 4.65
N LEU A 23 -4.99 -6.60 5.30
CA LEU A 23 -5.50 -7.86 5.83
C LEU A 23 -6.46 -7.59 6.98
N ASP A 24 -7.52 -8.38 7.05
CA ASP A 24 -8.57 -8.25 8.07
C ASP A 24 -8.12 -8.93 9.38
N LYS A 25 -7.01 -8.43 9.94
CA LYS A 25 -6.43 -8.94 11.19
C LYS A 25 -5.86 -7.80 12.02
N ASP A 26 -5.74 -8.04 13.32
CA ASP A 26 -5.03 -7.15 14.21
C ASP A 26 -3.52 -7.17 13.89
N HIS A 27 -2.97 -6.02 13.53
CA HIS A 27 -1.54 -5.86 13.31
C HIS A 27 -0.82 -5.59 14.62
N THR A 28 0.08 -6.50 14.98
CA THR A 28 0.96 -6.34 16.14
C THR A 28 2.04 -5.27 15.88
N PRO A 29 2.59 -4.62 16.92
CA PRO A 29 3.71 -3.69 16.76
C PRO A 29 4.94 -4.32 16.07
N LEU A 30 5.17 -5.61 16.33
CA LEU A 30 6.26 -6.37 15.72
C LEU A 30 6.06 -6.54 14.20
N GLU A 31 4.84 -6.89 13.76
CA GLU A 31 4.52 -6.96 12.33
C GLU A 31 4.73 -5.61 11.62
N LEU A 32 4.25 -4.50 12.21
CA LEU A 32 4.43 -3.17 11.64
C LEU A 32 5.92 -2.76 11.57
N HIS A 33 6.71 -3.16 12.56
CA HIS A 33 8.16 -3.01 12.52
C HIS A 33 8.79 -3.83 11.38
N TYR A 34 8.36 -5.08 11.18
CA TYR A 34 8.81 -5.92 10.07
C TYR A 34 8.46 -5.32 8.70
N LEU A 35 7.27 -4.75 8.53
CA LEU A 35 6.91 -4.05 7.29
C LEU A 35 7.87 -2.87 7.03
N SER A 36 8.15 -2.09 8.07
CA SER A 36 9.10 -0.97 7.99
C SER A 36 10.47 -1.44 7.54
N THR A 37 11.03 -2.46 8.20
CA THR A 37 12.37 -2.98 7.89
C THR A 37 12.45 -3.65 6.51
N SER A 38 11.35 -4.22 6.03
CA SER A 38 11.24 -4.81 4.69
C SER A 38 11.15 -3.75 3.59
N LEU A 39 10.52 -2.60 3.86
CA LEU A 39 10.40 -1.48 2.91
C LEU A 39 11.70 -0.66 2.79
N ARG A 40 12.47 -0.50 3.88
CA ARG A 40 13.73 0.28 3.87
C ARG A 40 14.72 -0.09 2.76
N PRO A 41 15.10 -1.37 2.55
CA PRO A 41 16.10 -1.73 1.54
C PRO A 41 15.64 -1.47 0.10
N LEU A 42 14.35 -1.25 -0.14
CA LEU A 42 13.82 -0.92 -1.47
C LEU A 42 14.24 0.48 -1.92
N GLY A 43 14.65 1.36 -1.00
CA GLY A 43 15.10 2.72 -1.31
C GLY A 43 13.99 3.65 -1.81
N ILE A 44 12.72 3.25 -1.68
CA ILE A 44 11.57 4.05 -2.10
C ILE A 44 11.25 5.09 -1.01
N PRO A 45 11.13 6.39 -1.34
CA PRO A 45 10.79 7.42 -0.35
C PRO A 45 9.45 7.14 0.33
N ALA A 46 9.34 7.45 1.62
CA ALA A 46 8.10 7.26 2.38
C ALA A 46 6.90 8.00 1.74
N ALA A 47 7.12 9.17 1.14
CA ALA A 47 6.07 9.89 0.41
C ALA A 47 5.57 9.12 -0.82
N THR A 48 6.46 8.43 -1.53
CA THR A 48 6.12 7.58 -2.68
C THR A 48 5.37 6.32 -2.23
N LEU A 49 5.81 5.68 -1.14
CA LEU A 49 5.11 4.54 -0.54
C LEU A 49 3.69 4.93 -0.09
N GLN A 50 3.54 6.11 0.53
CA GLN A 50 2.24 6.65 0.92
C GLN A 50 1.35 6.91 -0.31
N HIS A 51 1.92 7.42 -1.40
CA HIS A 51 1.20 7.59 -2.66
C HIS A 51 0.72 6.26 -3.22
N MET A 52 1.59 5.23 -3.26
CA MET A 52 1.24 3.88 -3.70
C MET A 52 0.11 3.29 -2.84
N LEU A 53 0.22 3.39 -1.52
CA LEU A 53 -0.81 2.91 -0.58
C LEU A 53 -2.16 3.59 -0.84
N ARG A 54 -2.18 4.92 -0.98
CA ARG A 54 -3.40 5.70 -1.14
C ARG A 54 -4.05 5.54 -2.52
N HIS A 55 -3.25 5.62 -3.58
CA HIS A 55 -3.77 5.78 -4.94
C HIS A 55 -3.82 4.48 -5.72
N ASP A 56 -2.94 3.53 -5.41
CA ASP A 56 -2.86 2.27 -6.13
C ASP A 56 -3.53 1.14 -5.34
N LEU A 57 -3.20 0.97 -4.06
CA LEU A 57 -3.68 -0.17 -3.25
C LEU A 57 -5.04 0.06 -2.60
N PHE A 58 -5.23 1.17 -1.90
CA PHE A 58 -6.42 1.39 -1.09
C PHE A 58 -7.73 1.18 -1.86
N PRO A 59 -7.91 1.73 -3.08
CA PRO A 59 -9.14 1.51 -3.86
C PRO A 59 -9.39 0.07 -4.26
N ILE A 60 -8.36 -0.77 -4.30
CA ILE A 60 -8.45 -2.20 -4.61
C ILE A 60 -8.78 -2.99 -3.33
N LEU A 61 -8.13 -2.66 -2.21
CA LEU A 61 -8.07 -3.53 -1.03
C LEU A 61 -8.92 -3.07 0.15
N TYR A 62 -9.39 -1.81 0.19
CA TYR A 62 -10.27 -1.35 1.28
C TYR A 62 -11.53 -2.20 1.52
N PRO A 63 -12.15 -2.87 0.51
CA PRO A 63 -13.30 -3.71 0.77
C PRO A 63 -12.98 -4.90 1.68
N ASN A 64 -11.71 -5.35 1.72
CA ASN A 64 -11.27 -6.41 2.61
C ASN A 64 -11.45 -6.04 4.09
N LEU A 65 -11.17 -4.78 4.43
CA LEU A 65 -11.30 -4.24 5.79
C LEU A 65 -12.76 -4.10 6.26
N LEU A 66 -13.74 -4.26 5.36
CA LEU A 66 -15.17 -4.20 5.66
C LEU A 66 -15.81 -5.59 5.72
N SER A 67 -15.08 -6.63 5.34
CA SER A 67 -15.56 -8.01 5.38
C SER A 67 -15.40 -8.58 6.79
N VAL A 68 -16.41 -9.29 7.29
CA VAL A 68 -16.37 -9.94 8.62
C VAL A 68 -15.44 -11.18 8.62
N ALA A 69 -15.09 -11.67 7.44
CA ALA A 69 -14.16 -12.77 7.22
C ALA A 69 -13.28 -12.44 6.01
N GLY A 70 -12.57 -11.31 6.06
CA GLY A 70 -11.65 -10.90 5.00
C GLY A 70 -10.46 -11.86 4.85
N GLU A 71 -9.57 -11.57 3.91
CA GLU A 71 -8.32 -12.32 3.73
C GLU A 71 -7.38 -12.13 4.92
N TRP A 72 -6.85 -13.25 5.44
CA TRP A 72 -5.95 -13.29 6.61
C TRP A 72 -4.55 -13.81 6.28
N GLN A 73 -4.37 -14.49 5.13
CA GLN A 73 -3.11 -15.17 4.75
C GLN A 73 -2.30 -14.45 3.66
N GLY A 74 -2.61 -13.18 3.38
CA GLY A 74 -2.01 -12.43 2.28
C GLY A 74 -2.89 -12.41 1.03
N PHE A 75 -2.57 -11.53 0.10
CA PHE A 75 -3.22 -11.45 -1.21
C PHE A 75 -2.41 -12.24 -2.24
N ASP A 76 -3.09 -12.80 -3.26
CA ASP A 76 -2.41 -13.38 -4.42
C ASP A 76 -1.59 -12.27 -5.14
N GLU A 77 -0.27 -12.47 -5.21
CA GLU A 77 0.66 -11.45 -5.70
C GLU A 77 0.42 -11.11 -7.16
N ASP A 78 0.20 -12.13 -8.01
CA ASP A 78 -0.02 -11.93 -9.45
C ASP A 78 -1.32 -11.17 -9.71
N TRP A 79 -2.39 -11.53 -8.99
CA TRP A 79 -3.66 -10.81 -9.01
C TRP A 79 -3.49 -9.36 -8.56
N LEU A 80 -2.80 -9.12 -7.45
CA LEU A 80 -2.59 -7.78 -6.91
C LEU A 80 -1.83 -6.90 -7.90
N LEU A 81 -0.71 -7.40 -8.43
CA LEU A 81 0.12 -6.65 -9.37
C LEU A 81 -0.61 -6.37 -10.68
N GLN A 82 -1.42 -7.32 -11.16
CA GLN A 82 -2.27 -7.09 -12.33
C GLN A 82 -3.29 -5.96 -12.07
N LYS A 83 -3.96 -5.95 -10.91
CA LYS A 83 -4.92 -4.89 -10.57
C LYS A 83 -4.26 -3.51 -10.47
N VAL A 84 -3.08 -3.44 -9.88
CA VAL A 84 -2.29 -2.22 -9.81
C VAL A 84 -1.90 -1.74 -11.22
N GLN A 85 -1.44 -2.65 -12.08
CA GLN A 85 -1.05 -2.32 -13.45
C GLN A 85 -2.23 -1.83 -14.28
N ASP A 86 -3.39 -2.50 -14.20
CA ASP A 86 -4.62 -2.08 -14.86
C ASP A 86 -5.00 -0.65 -14.45
N ARG A 87 -4.87 -0.35 -13.16
CA ARG A 87 -5.20 0.94 -12.57
C ARG A 87 -4.25 2.05 -13.02
N ARG A 88 -2.94 1.77 -13.14
CA ARG A 88 -1.95 2.70 -13.69
C ARG A 88 -2.12 2.93 -15.21
N SER A 89 -2.61 1.93 -15.95
CA SER A 89 -2.72 1.96 -17.43
C SER A 89 -3.76 2.92 -18.03
N GLY A 90 -4.48 3.70 -17.23
CA GLY A 90 -5.10 4.94 -17.74
C GLY A 90 -6.58 4.88 -18.18
N ARG A 91 -7.21 3.71 -18.33
CA ARG A 91 -8.61 3.65 -18.82
C ARG A 91 -9.61 4.12 -17.76
N GLY A 92 -10.00 5.40 -17.77
CA GLY A 92 -11.01 5.92 -16.84
C GLY A 92 -10.44 6.46 -15.51
N VAL A 93 -9.13 6.69 -15.44
CA VAL A 93 -8.40 7.20 -14.26
C VAL A 93 -9.06 8.42 -13.62
N ALA A 94 -9.48 9.41 -14.42
CA ALA A 94 -10.10 10.61 -13.89
C ALA A 94 -11.44 10.35 -13.14
N ARG A 95 -12.18 9.32 -13.53
CA ARG A 95 -13.45 8.94 -12.89
C ARG A 95 -13.20 8.25 -11.56
N TRP A 96 -12.28 7.28 -11.52
CA TRP A 96 -11.95 6.58 -10.29
C TRP A 96 -11.23 7.49 -9.31
N MET A 97 -10.28 8.33 -9.74
CA MET A 97 -9.62 9.30 -8.85
C MET A 97 -10.58 10.17 -8.03
N LYS A 98 -11.71 10.60 -8.62
CA LYS A 98 -12.74 11.35 -7.91
C LYS A 98 -13.46 10.49 -6.86
N LEU A 99 -13.88 9.29 -7.25
CA LEU A 99 -14.54 8.35 -6.34
C LEU A 99 -13.61 7.92 -5.21
N ASP A 100 -12.38 7.56 -5.54
CA ASP A 100 -11.34 7.14 -4.61
C ASP A 100 -10.97 8.27 -3.65
N GLY A 101 -11.00 9.53 -4.10
CA GLY A 101 -10.84 10.68 -3.22
C GLY A 101 -11.92 10.78 -2.14
N VAL A 102 -13.18 10.50 -2.51
CA VAL A 102 -14.31 10.47 -1.57
C VAL A 102 -14.20 9.27 -0.63
N VAL A 103 -13.92 8.07 -1.16
CA VAL A 103 -13.78 6.86 -0.34
C VAL A 103 -12.59 6.99 0.62
N TRP A 104 -11.46 7.55 0.16
CA TRP A 104 -10.30 7.82 1.01
C TRP A 104 -10.65 8.78 2.14
N TYR A 105 -11.39 9.86 1.85
CA TYR A 105 -11.81 10.79 2.89
C TYR A 105 -12.66 10.11 3.98
N LEU A 106 -13.54 9.19 3.59
CA LEU A 106 -14.40 8.48 4.53
C LEU A 106 -13.69 7.35 5.28
N MET A 107 -12.85 6.58 4.59
CA MET A 107 -12.38 5.26 5.05
C MET A 107 -10.85 5.13 5.11
N GLY A 108 -10.09 6.12 4.63
CA GLY A 108 -8.62 6.09 4.65
C GLY A 108 -8.03 5.98 6.05
N HIS A 109 -8.75 6.45 7.07
CA HIS A 109 -8.34 6.37 8.47
C HIS A 109 -8.10 4.93 8.95
N MET A 110 -8.77 3.93 8.34
CA MET A 110 -8.64 2.51 8.69
C MET A 110 -7.22 2.00 8.48
N VAL A 111 -6.56 2.44 7.40
CA VAL A 111 -5.18 2.06 7.07
C VAL A 111 -4.16 3.11 7.49
N GLN A 112 -4.57 4.38 7.60
CA GLN A 112 -3.65 5.49 7.87
C GLN A 112 -2.95 5.36 9.22
N SER A 113 -3.66 4.90 10.27
CA SER A 113 -3.06 4.71 11.59
C SER A 113 -1.97 3.63 11.60
N LEU A 114 -2.12 2.58 10.77
CA LEU A 114 -1.10 1.53 10.60
C LEU A 114 0.06 2.05 9.76
N TRP A 115 -0.23 2.79 8.69
CA TRP A 115 0.78 3.43 7.85
C TRP A 115 1.65 4.41 8.63
N ASP A 116 1.07 5.21 9.53
CA ASP A 116 1.82 6.18 10.34
C ASP A 116 2.85 5.47 11.22
N LYS A 117 2.50 4.31 11.82
CA LYS A 117 3.45 3.48 12.59
C LYS A 117 4.57 2.89 11.71
N VAL A 118 4.23 2.44 10.49
CA VAL A 118 5.23 1.96 9.53
C VAL A 118 6.18 3.10 9.11
N LYS A 119 5.63 4.30 8.90
CA LYS A 119 6.37 5.49 8.51
C LYS A 119 7.31 6.00 9.62
N GLU A 120 6.87 5.97 10.87
CA GLU A 120 7.74 6.21 12.03
C GLU A 120 8.92 5.23 12.03
N GLY A 121 8.63 3.94 11.86
CA GLY A 121 9.65 2.92 11.70
C GLY A 121 10.63 3.22 10.54
N LEU A 122 10.17 3.68 9.38
CA LEU A 122 11.06 4.07 8.28
C LEU A 122 12.04 5.19 8.68
N ASN A 123 11.59 6.17 9.46
CA ASN A 123 12.39 7.32 9.89
C ASN A 123 13.39 6.97 11.01
N ASP A 124 13.01 6.14 11.96
CA ASP A 124 13.90 5.73 13.08
C ASP A 124 15.15 4.99 12.57
N GLY A 125 14.99 4.19 11.52
CA GLY A 125 16.10 3.50 10.87
C GLY A 125 17.06 4.38 10.09
N LEU A 126 16.59 5.53 9.61
CA LEU A 126 17.43 6.53 8.98
C LEU A 126 18.24 7.28 10.04
N ASN A 127 17.60 7.65 11.15
CA ASN A 127 18.27 8.34 12.25
C ASN A 127 19.32 7.47 12.96
N ALA A 128 19.14 6.14 13.03
CA ALA A 128 20.12 5.22 13.62
C ALA A 128 21.34 4.93 12.73
N ARG A 129 21.36 5.41 11.48
CA ARG A 129 22.45 5.22 10.50
C ARG A 129 23.32 6.46 10.29
N LEU A 130 23.01 7.57 10.97
CA LEU A 130 23.76 8.83 10.99
C LEU A 130 24.54 8.96 12.30
#